data_AF-A0A4S2EWC4-F1
#
_entry.id   AF-A0A4S2EWC4-F1
#
_cell.length_a   1.000
_cell.length_b   1.000
_cell.length_c   1.000
_cell.angle_alpha   90.00
_cell.angle_beta   90.00
_cell.angle_gamma   90.00
#
_symmetry.space_group_name_H-M   'P 1'
#
loop_
_entity.id
_entity.type
_entity.pdbx_description
1 polymer ?
#
loop_
_entity_poly.entity_id
_entity_poly.type
_entity_poly.pdbx_seq_one_letter_code
_entity_poly.pdbx_strand_id
1 'polypeptide(L)'
;MKTLGRRPALGLGVLAMAALVAQAPVGLGSSQSLWRAMAHLATDTVDIGLDDHRIEEGTGIVAESAVPHAVDIRNEGAPCWVRVRTVASLGGRKDAVLEPAAVPEGFVVSADGNAYLERPLEEGEAVTWTEDLYDPWKDGSSLGRKAEFTTVVEAIQRDHVSPELGSASPWGDVAVERCVAKRSDP
;
A
#
# COMPACT_ATOMS: atom_id res chain seq x y z
N MET A 1 68.09 -49.50 37.52
CA MET A 1 68.60 -49.54 36.13
C MET A 1 67.73 -48.62 35.28
N LYS A 2 68.36 -47.62 34.63
CA LYS A 2 68.12 -47.05 33.28
C LYS A 2 66.68 -46.92 32.76
N THR A 3 66.18 -45.85 32.12
CA THR A 3 66.62 -44.51 31.65
C THR A 3 65.43 -43.94 30.84
N LEU A 4 65.30 -42.61 30.74
CA LEU A 4 64.74 -41.80 29.62
C LEU A 4 63.37 -42.21 29.02
N GLY A 5 62.39 -41.34 28.77
CA GLY A 5 62.43 -39.94 28.34
C GLY A 5 61.37 -39.73 27.23
N ARG A 6 60.93 -38.47 27.07
CA ARG A 6 60.10 -37.87 26.01
C ARG A 6 58.56 -38.05 26.04
N ARG A 7 57.91 -36.88 26.21
CA ARG A 7 56.50 -36.48 25.94
C ARG A 7 56.25 -36.37 24.40
N PRO A 8 55.12 -35.79 23.90
CA PRO A 8 53.67 -36.03 24.07
C PRO A 8 52.92 -36.13 22.70
N ALA A 9 51.61 -36.39 22.68
CA ALA A 9 50.69 -36.12 21.55
C ALA A 9 49.25 -36.00 22.10
N LEU A 10 48.62 -34.83 22.07
CA LEU A 10 47.68 -34.32 21.04
C LEU A 10 46.22 -34.75 21.25
N GLY A 11 45.32 -33.76 21.27
CA GLY A 11 43.86 -33.90 21.31
C GLY A 11 43.26 -32.73 22.11
N LEU A 12 43.15 -31.54 21.52
CA LEU A 12 41.91 -31.01 20.92
C LEU A 12 40.70 -31.14 21.87
N GLY A 13 40.01 -30.08 22.26
CA GLY A 13 40.07 -28.72 21.77
C GLY A 13 39.08 -27.79 22.48
N VAL A 14 39.26 -26.52 22.11
CA VAL A 14 38.41 -25.35 22.36
C VAL A 14 38.33 -24.89 23.81
N LEU A 15 39.40 -24.18 24.17
CA LEU A 15 39.47 -23.23 25.27
C LEU A 15 38.41 -22.13 25.13
N ALA A 16 37.83 -21.80 26.28
CA ALA A 16 37.22 -20.52 26.58
C ALA A 16 38.14 -19.36 26.16
N MET A 17 37.61 -18.42 25.39
CA MET A 17 38.27 -17.11 25.24
C MET A 17 37.89 -16.25 26.44
N ALA A 18 38.79 -16.32 27.42
CA ALA A 18 38.86 -15.44 28.56
C ALA A 18 38.95 -13.97 28.12
N ALA A 19 38.23 -13.11 28.84
CA ALA A 19 38.41 -11.68 28.81
C ALA A 19 39.84 -11.32 29.23
N LEU A 20 40.64 -10.78 28.31
CA LEU A 20 41.90 -10.15 28.63
C LEU A 20 41.71 -8.63 28.59
N VAL A 21 41.48 -8.05 29.77
CA VAL A 21 41.61 -6.60 29.98
C VAL A 21 43.11 -6.31 30.02
N ALA A 22 43.66 -5.85 28.90
CA ALA A 22 44.99 -5.25 28.85
C ALA A 22 44.84 -3.72 28.87
N GLN A 23 45.21 -3.10 30.01
CA GLN A 23 45.38 -1.65 30.09
C GLN A 23 46.79 -1.28 29.65
N ALA A 24 46.90 -0.33 28.69
CA ALA A 24 47.86 0.78 28.60
C ALA A 24 48.03 1.23 27.12
N PRO A 25 48.55 2.44 26.81
CA PRO A 25 48.47 3.74 27.47
C PRO A 25 47.87 4.83 26.54
N VAL A 26 47.58 6.00 27.11
CA VAL A 26 47.01 7.18 26.43
C VAL A 26 48.02 7.77 25.43
N GLY A 27 47.60 7.91 24.16
CA GLY A 27 48.39 8.60 23.13
C GLY A 27 47.62 8.84 21.84
N LEU A 28 47.31 10.12 21.60
CA LEU A 28 46.92 10.77 20.33
C LEU A 28 45.55 10.39 19.74
N GLY A 29 44.72 11.43 19.59
CA GLY A 29 43.34 11.36 19.15
C GLY A 29 43.14 10.60 17.85
N SER A 30 42.46 9.47 17.94
CA SER A 30 41.51 9.06 16.93
C SER A 30 40.13 9.22 17.55
N SER A 31 39.36 10.18 17.03
CA SER A 31 37.92 10.21 17.30
C SER A 31 37.36 8.98 16.59
N GLN A 32 37.34 7.84 17.29
CA GLN A 32 36.79 6.61 16.74
C GLN A 32 35.28 6.78 16.71
N SER A 33 34.75 6.97 15.50
CA SER A 33 33.31 6.98 15.26
C SER A 33 32.73 5.65 15.75
N LEU A 34 31.87 5.73 16.75
CA LEU A 34 31.06 4.60 17.20
C LEU A 34 29.94 4.38 16.19
N TRP A 35 30.12 3.39 15.32
CA TRP A 35 29.11 2.99 14.36
C TRP A 35 28.14 2.02 15.01
N ARG A 36 26.86 2.39 15.08
CA ARG A 36 25.77 1.51 15.51
C ARG A 36 24.98 1.11 14.28
N ALA A 37 25.13 -0.13 13.84
CA ALA A 37 24.23 -0.73 12.86
C ALA A 37 23.02 -1.31 13.62
N MET A 38 21.83 -0.81 13.32
CA MET A 38 20.57 -1.37 13.82
C MET A 38 19.80 -1.91 12.61
N ALA A 39 19.40 -3.18 12.66
CA ALA A 39 18.44 -3.74 11.74
C ALA A 39 17.05 -3.68 12.39
N HIS A 40 16.10 -3.09 11.68
CA HIS A 40 14.69 -3.05 12.07
C HIS A 40 13.90 -3.82 11.01
N LEU A 41 13.03 -4.72 11.46
CA LEU A 41 12.08 -5.43 10.61
C LEU A 41 10.69 -5.10 11.14
N ALA A 42 9.90 -4.38 10.35
CA ALA A 42 8.46 -4.20 10.56
C ALA A 42 7.74 -4.97 9.44
N THR A 43 6.82 -5.85 9.82
CA THR A 43 6.05 -6.71 8.90
C THR A 43 4.56 -6.39 8.98
N ASP A 44 4.23 -5.11 9.14
CA ASP A 44 2.84 -4.69 9.16
C ASP A 44 2.27 -4.73 7.72
N THR A 45 0.98 -5.00 7.59
CA THR A 45 0.34 -5.21 6.30
C THR A 45 -0.77 -4.20 6.08
N VAL A 46 -0.93 -3.73 4.85
CA VAL A 46 -2.11 -2.97 4.44
C VAL A 46 -3.32 -3.91 4.42
N ASP A 47 -4.38 -3.55 5.14
CA ASP A 47 -5.68 -4.23 5.10
C ASP A 47 -6.78 -3.17 4.94
N ILE A 48 -7.62 -3.32 3.90
CA ILE A 48 -8.63 -2.33 3.53
C ILE A 48 -10.01 -2.99 3.51
N GLY A 49 -10.89 -2.51 4.37
CA GLY A 49 -12.32 -2.79 4.35
C GLY A 49 -13.04 -1.83 3.40
N LEU A 50 -13.98 -2.36 2.61
CA LEU A 50 -14.88 -1.58 1.76
C LEU A 50 -16.33 -1.85 2.16
N ASP A 51 -17.07 -0.78 2.43
CA ASP A 51 -18.53 -0.82 2.53
C ASP A 51 -19.12 -0.04 1.33
N ASP A 52 -19.71 -0.79 0.40
CA ASP A 52 -20.28 -0.28 -0.84
C ASP A 52 -21.75 0.06 -0.61
N HIS A 53 -22.09 1.36 -0.71
CA HIS A 53 -23.46 1.85 -0.63
C HIS A 53 -24.17 1.54 -1.95
N ARG A 54 -24.45 0.26 -2.14
CA ARG A 54 -24.92 -0.31 -3.41
C ARG A 54 -26.13 0.42 -3.95
N ILE A 55 -26.03 0.73 -5.24
CA ILE A 55 -27.16 1.13 -6.07
C ILE A 55 -27.98 -0.11 -6.41
N GLU A 56 -29.31 -0.01 -6.36
CA GLU A 56 -30.20 -1.11 -6.70
C GLU A 56 -29.97 -1.61 -8.13
N GLU A 57 -29.93 -2.94 -8.33
CA GLU A 57 -29.82 -3.50 -9.67
C GLU A 57 -31.03 -3.09 -10.51
N GLY A 58 -30.78 -2.49 -11.67
CA GLY A 58 -31.83 -1.99 -12.56
C GLY A 58 -32.06 -0.48 -12.50
N THR A 59 -31.30 0.28 -11.71
CA THR A 59 -31.27 1.74 -11.84
C THR A 59 -30.79 2.13 -13.23
N GLY A 60 -31.66 2.77 -14.00
CA GLY A 60 -31.34 3.25 -15.34
C GLY A 60 -30.51 4.51 -15.29
N ILE A 61 -29.25 4.43 -15.71
CA ILE A 61 -28.42 5.61 -16.02
C ILE A 61 -28.65 5.95 -17.49
N VAL A 62 -29.29 7.09 -17.76
CA VAL A 62 -29.44 7.67 -19.10
C VAL A 62 -28.45 8.82 -19.28
N ALA A 63 -28.19 9.21 -20.53
CA ALA A 63 -27.15 10.18 -20.91
C ALA A 63 -27.20 11.54 -20.16
N GLU A 64 -28.36 11.93 -19.64
CA GLU A 64 -28.57 13.20 -18.92
C GLU A 64 -28.79 13.03 -17.41
N SER A 65 -28.73 11.80 -16.90
CA SER A 65 -28.88 11.51 -15.47
C SER A 65 -27.57 11.04 -14.87
N ALA A 66 -27.35 11.39 -13.60
CA ALA A 66 -26.34 10.77 -12.78
C ALA A 66 -26.97 10.10 -11.56
N VAL A 67 -26.34 9.03 -11.09
CA VAL A 67 -26.77 8.29 -9.90
C VAL A 67 -25.70 8.46 -8.83
N PRO A 68 -26.05 9.00 -7.65
CA PRO A 68 -25.09 9.15 -6.57
C PRO A 68 -24.64 7.77 -6.08
N HIS A 69 -23.34 7.65 -5.84
CA HIS A 69 -22.67 6.45 -5.35
C HIS A 69 -21.70 6.84 -4.24
N ALA A 70 -21.59 5.99 -3.22
CA ALA A 70 -20.64 6.18 -2.13
C ALA A 70 -20.00 4.86 -1.73
N VAL A 71 -18.72 4.92 -1.37
CA VAL A 71 -17.97 3.79 -0.82
C VAL A 71 -17.23 4.25 0.42
N ASP A 72 -17.46 3.60 1.55
CA ASP A 72 -16.63 3.81 2.75
C ASP A 72 -15.38 2.94 2.67
N ILE A 73 -14.22 3.57 2.80
CA ILE A 73 -12.91 2.94 2.74
C ILE A 73 -12.32 3.01 4.14
N ARG A 74 -12.14 1.85 4.77
CA ARG A 74 -11.59 1.72 6.13
C ARG A 74 -10.22 1.07 6.08
N ASN A 75 -9.25 1.67 6.77
CA ASN A 75 -7.97 1.01 7.02
C ASN A 75 -8.08 0.13 8.27
N GLU A 76 -7.84 -1.17 8.11
CA GLU A 76 -7.84 -2.18 9.17
C GLU A 76 -6.42 -2.67 9.51
N GLY A 77 -5.39 -2.15 8.83
CA GLY A 77 -4.00 -2.53 9.03
C GLY A 77 -3.06 -1.31 9.11
N ALA A 78 -1.83 -1.47 8.61
CA ALA A 78 -0.80 -0.45 8.65
C ALA A 78 -1.24 0.87 7.98
N PRO A 79 -0.78 2.05 8.46
CA PRO A 79 -1.03 3.33 7.78
C PRO A 79 -0.67 3.28 6.30
N CYS A 80 -1.59 3.73 5.44
CA CYS A 80 -1.45 3.56 3.99
C CYS A 80 -1.93 4.78 3.20
N TRP A 81 -1.34 4.98 2.02
CA TRP A 81 -1.89 5.84 1.00
C TRP A 81 -2.99 5.09 0.25
N VAL A 82 -4.05 5.80 -0.14
CA VAL A 82 -5.19 5.24 -0.87
C VAL A 82 -5.36 6.01 -2.17
N ARG A 83 -5.69 5.28 -3.24
CA ARG A 83 -6.21 5.87 -4.48
C ARG A 83 -7.47 5.14 -4.94
N VAL A 84 -8.32 5.87 -5.63
CA VAL A 84 -9.62 5.41 -6.11
C VAL A 84 -9.78 5.78 -7.58
N ARG A 85 -10.38 4.88 -8.36
CA ARG A 85 -10.87 5.19 -9.70
C ARG A 85 -12.11 4.38 -10.00
N THR A 86 -12.97 4.87 -10.87
CA THR A 86 -14.16 4.13 -11.30
C THR A 86 -14.04 3.77 -12.77
N VAL A 87 -14.30 2.50 -13.09
CA VAL A 87 -14.23 1.99 -14.46
C VAL A 87 -15.62 1.52 -14.88
N ALA A 88 -16.10 2.02 -16.02
CA ALA A 88 -17.30 1.53 -16.65
C ALA A 88 -16.98 0.46 -17.68
N SER A 89 -17.84 -0.54 -17.74
CA SER A 89 -17.80 -1.61 -18.71
C SER A 89 -19.15 -1.80 -19.39
N LEU A 90 -19.12 -2.11 -20.68
CA LEU A 90 -20.33 -2.28 -21.49
C LEU A 90 -20.34 -3.67 -22.13
N GLY A 91 -21.23 -4.54 -21.66
CA GLY A 91 -21.26 -5.94 -22.11
C GLY A 91 -19.95 -6.69 -21.85
N GLY A 92 -19.29 -6.42 -20.72
CA GLY A 92 -18.09 -7.13 -20.25
C GLY A 92 -16.76 -6.64 -20.80
N ARG A 93 -16.72 -5.58 -21.63
CA ARG A 93 -15.48 -4.90 -22.01
C ARG A 93 -15.31 -3.64 -21.19
N LYS A 94 -14.13 -3.47 -20.58
CA LYS A 94 -13.77 -2.25 -19.84
C LYS A 94 -13.48 -1.16 -20.85
N ASP A 95 -14.35 -0.17 -20.90
CA ASP A 95 -14.44 0.71 -22.05
C ASP A 95 -14.29 2.20 -21.68
N ALA A 96 -14.37 2.57 -20.39
CA ALA A 96 -14.12 3.96 -19.95
C ALA A 96 -13.68 4.06 -18.48
N VAL A 97 -12.77 5.00 -18.18
CA VAL A 97 -12.50 5.49 -16.82
C VAL A 97 -13.41 6.69 -16.57
N LEU A 98 -14.13 6.69 -15.45
CA LEU A 98 -14.99 7.80 -15.07
C LEU A 98 -14.16 8.87 -14.39
N GLU A 99 -14.26 10.09 -14.91
CA GLU A 99 -13.81 11.27 -14.19
C GLU A 99 -14.91 11.74 -13.23
N PRO A 100 -14.61 11.94 -11.94
CA PRO A 100 -15.60 12.40 -10.97
C PRO A 100 -16.04 13.83 -11.30
N ALA A 101 -17.35 14.09 -11.29
CA ALA A 101 -17.90 15.42 -11.55
C ALA A 101 -17.51 16.45 -10.47
N ALA A 102 -17.34 15.98 -9.24
CA ALA A 102 -16.80 16.73 -8.11
C ALA A 102 -15.82 15.84 -7.35
N VAL A 103 -14.69 16.40 -6.94
CA VAL A 103 -13.68 15.69 -6.14
C VAL A 103 -14.05 15.84 -4.67
N PRO A 104 -14.26 14.73 -3.92
CA PRO A 104 -14.50 14.79 -2.48
C PRO A 104 -13.37 15.48 -1.73
N GLU A 105 -13.71 16.10 -0.58
CA GLU A 105 -12.72 16.74 0.28
C GLU A 105 -11.63 15.74 0.71
N GLY A 106 -10.37 16.19 0.70
CA GLY A 106 -9.21 15.36 1.05
C GLY A 106 -8.73 14.45 -0.08
N PHE A 107 -9.32 14.54 -1.28
CA PHE A 107 -8.81 13.86 -2.48
C PHE A 107 -8.31 14.84 -3.53
N VAL A 108 -7.33 14.38 -4.31
CA VAL A 108 -6.82 15.08 -5.49
C VAL A 108 -6.79 14.14 -6.70
N VAL A 109 -7.35 14.58 -7.83
CA VAL A 109 -7.34 13.80 -9.08
C VAL A 109 -6.04 14.07 -9.83
N SER A 110 -5.36 13.01 -10.24
CA SER A 110 -4.18 13.09 -11.10
C SER A 110 -4.51 12.77 -12.56
N ALA A 111 -3.59 13.10 -13.46
CA ALA A 111 -3.70 12.87 -14.90
C ALA A 111 -3.74 11.37 -15.29
N ASP A 112 -3.36 10.47 -14.38
CA ASP A 112 -3.50 9.02 -14.55
C ASP A 112 -4.94 8.49 -14.36
N GLY A 113 -5.89 9.39 -14.06
CA GLY A 113 -7.30 9.06 -13.88
C GLY A 113 -7.66 8.49 -12.50
N ASN A 114 -6.74 8.53 -11.53
CA ASN A 114 -7.04 8.18 -10.14
C ASN A 114 -7.20 9.43 -9.27
N ALA A 115 -8.07 9.33 -8.28
CA ALA A 115 -8.15 10.23 -7.15
C ALA A 115 -7.31 9.69 -6.00
N TYR A 116 -6.41 10.50 -5.45
CA TYR A 116 -5.50 10.16 -4.38
C TYR A 116 -5.93 10.84 -3.09
N LEU A 117 -5.96 10.08 -1.98
CA LEU A 117 -6.15 10.69 -0.66
C LEU A 117 -4.93 11.55 -0.34
N GLU A 118 -5.15 12.80 0.07
CA GLU A 118 -4.10 13.81 0.26
C GLU A 118 -3.17 13.51 1.44
N ARG A 119 -3.59 12.59 2.31
CA ARG A 119 -2.83 12.13 3.47
C ARG A 119 -2.92 10.61 3.60
N PRO A 120 -2.03 9.97 4.38
CA PRO A 120 -2.21 8.59 4.77
C PRO A 120 -3.51 8.41 5.55
N LEU A 121 -4.17 7.28 5.31
CA LEU A 121 -5.27 6.78 6.13
C LEU A 121 -4.66 5.99 7.28
N GLU A 122 -4.86 6.45 8.51
CA GLU A 122 -4.27 5.79 9.70
C GLU A 122 -5.06 4.53 10.09
N GLU A 123 -4.47 3.65 10.88
CA GLU A 123 -5.12 2.40 11.34
C GLU A 123 -6.46 2.70 12.06
N GLY A 124 -7.52 2.01 11.65
CA GLY A 124 -8.89 2.16 12.18
C GLY A 124 -9.67 3.34 11.61
N GLU A 125 -9.02 4.22 10.84
CA GLU A 125 -9.65 5.37 10.20
C GLU A 125 -10.47 4.95 8.98
N ALA A 126 -11.52 5.73 8.67
CA ALA A 126 -12.30 5.59 7.46
C ALA A 126 -12.48 6.92 6.74
N VAL A 127 -12.58 6.86 5.42
CA VAL A 127 -12.92 7.97 4.54
C VAL A 127 -14.01 7.52 3.56
N THR A 128 -14.93 8.40 3.21
CA THR A 128 -15.97 8.13 2.23
C THR A 128 -15.56 8.70 0.87
N TRP A 129 -15.53 7.85 -0.16
CA TRP A 129 -15.47 8.28 -1.54
C TRP A 129 -16.90 8.45 -2.06
N THR A 130 -17.24 9.65 -2.55
CA THR A 130 -18.56 9.93 -3.15
C THR A 130 -18.40 10.36 -4.60
N GLU A 131 -19.22 9.81 -5.48
CA GLU A 131 -19.21 10.14 -6.90
C GLU A 131 -20.61 10.07 -7.51
N ASP A 132 -20.76 10.69 -8.67
CA ASP A 132 -21.95 10.61 -9.49
C ASP A 132 -21.66 9.70 -10.69
N LEU A 133 -22.36 8.56 -10.78
CA LEU A 133 -22.23 7.63 -11.90
C LEU A 133 -23.10 8.11 -13.07
N TYR A 134 -22.48 8.30 -14.24
CA TYR A 134 -23.15 8.74 -15.47
C TYR A 134 -22.74 7.88 -16.66
N ASP A 135 -23.47 7.98 -17.77
CA ASP A 135 -23.09 7.33 -19.04
C ASP A 135 -21.86 8.04 -19.64
N PRO A 136 -20.67 7.41 -19.66
CA PRO A 136 -19.46 8.05 -20.16
C PRO A 136 -19.41 8.14 -21.68
N TRP A 137 -20.19 7.35 -22.42
CA TRP A 137 -20.13 7.31 -23.88
C TRP A 137 -20.95 8.43 -24.52
N LYS A 138 -22.08 8.82 -23.91
CA LYS A 138 -22.94 9.97 -24.29
C LYS A 138 -23.45 9.98 -25.75
N ASP A 139 -23.06 9.01 -26.57
CA ASP A 139 -23.39 8.84 -27.98
C ASP A 139 -24.54 7.84 -28.20
N GLY A 140 -25.11 7.33 -27.11
CA GLY A 140 -26.17 6.32 -27.13
C GLY A 140 -25.69 4.89 -27.36
N SER A 141 -24.39 4.63 -27.41
CA SER A 141 -23.84 3.27 -27.56
C SER A 141 -24.19 2.32 -26.41
N SER A 142 -24.55 2.88 -25.26
CA SER A 142 -25.02 2.20 -24.05
C SER A 142 -26.50 1.78 -24.11
N LEU A 143 -27.29 2.34 -25.03
CA LEU A 143 -28.75 2.15 -25.04
C LEU A 143 -29.14 0.68 -25.22
N GLY A 144 -29.96 0.19 -24.28
CA GLY A 144 -30.43 -1.19 -24.28
C GLY A 144 -29.37 -2.23 -23.89
N ARG A 145 -28.20 -1.81 -23.40
CA ARG A 145 -27.11 -2.69 -22.95
C ARG A 145 -26.92 -2.57 -21.44
N LYS A 146 -26.44 -3.65 -20.81
CA LYS A 146 -26.04 -3.62 -19.40
C LYS A 146 -24.67 -2.96 -19.29
N ALA A 147 -24.63 -1.83 -18.62
CA ALA A 147 -23.40 -1.20 -18.14
C ALA A 147 -23.11 -1.66 -16.71
N GLU A 148 -21.84 -1.83 -16.37
CA GLU A 148 -21.37 -2.17 -15.03
C GLU A 148 -20.25 -1.19 -14.65
N PHE A 149 -20.38 -0.59 -13.48
CA PHE A 149 -19.38 0.31 -12.90
C PHE A 149 -18.63 -0.44 -11.81
N THR A 150 -17.32 -0.27 -11.77
CA THR A 150 -16.45 -0.85 -10.74
C THR A 150 -15.60 0.26 -10.16
N THR A 151 -15.87 0.64 -8.92
CA THR A 151 -14.97 1.49 -8.12
C THR A 151 -13.81 0.62 -7.63
N VAL A 152 -12.61 0.96 -8.08
CA VAL A 152 -11.37 0.28 -7.75
C VAL A 152 -10.65 1.11 -6.69
N VAL A 153 -10.48 0.53 -5.51
CA VAL A 153 -9.69 1.09 -4.42
C VAL A 153 -8.38 0.33 -4.35
N GLU A 154 -7.27 1.07 -4.35
CA GLU A 154 -5.92 0.54 -4.23
C GLU A 154 -5.23 1.25 -3.07
N ALA A 155 -4.39 0.54 -2.34
CA ALA A 155 -3.69 1.07 -1.18
C ALA A 155 -2.23 0.60 -1.13
N ILE A 156 -1.36 1.44 -0.58
CA ILE A 156 0.04 1.12 -0.36
C ILE A 156 0.51 1.66 0.99
N GLN A 157 1.29 0.87 1.72
CA GLN A 157 1.77 1.25 3.04
C GLN A 157 2.61 2.53 2.96
N ARG A 158 2.35 3.45 3.91
CA ARG A 158 2.92 4.79 3.99
C ARG A 158 4.45 4.78 3.98
N ASP A 159 5.06 3.82 4.66
CA ASP A 159 6.51 3.81 4.87
C ASP A 159 7.31 3.44 3.60
N HIS A 160 6.63 2.95 2.55
CA HIS A 160 7.27 2.53 1.30
C HIS A 160 7.11 3.51 0.15
N VAL A 161 6.20 4.50 0.27
CA VAL A 161 5.92 5.49 -0.78
C VAL A 161 5.68 6.86 -0.17
N SER A 162 6.28 7.88 -0.79
CA SER A 162 5.97 9.29 -0.51
C SER A 162 5.37 9.90 -1.78
N PRO A 163 4.02 9.95 -1.91
CA PRO A 163 3.38 10.39 -3.13
C PRO A 163 3.71 11.83 -3.51
N GLU A 164 3.96 12.05 -4.80
CA GLU A 164 4.07 13.39 -5.37
C GLU A 164 2.71 13.77 -5.96
N LEU A 165 1.79 14.26 -5.12
CA LEU A 165 0.39 14.51 -5.51
C LEU A 165 0.20 15.51 -6.66
N GLY A 166 1.20 16.38 -6.92
CA GLY A 166 1.22 17.29 -8.06
C GLY A 166 1.77 16.69 -9.37
N SER A 167 2.21 15.43 -9.36
CA SER A 167 2.76 14.73 -10.53
C SER A 167 1.65 14.03 -11.34
N ALA A 168 1.96 13.68 -12.59
CA ALA A 168 1.07 12.92 -13.46
C ALA A 168 0.88 11.45 -13.01
N SER A 169 1.75 10.94 -12.13
CA SER A 169 1.63 9.64 -11.48
C SER A 169 2.17 9.76 -10.04
N PRO A 170 1.31 10.10 -9.06
CA PRO A 170 1.74 10.36 -7.69
C PRO A 170 2.46 9.19 -7.03
N TRP A 171 2.16 7.95 -7.44
CA TRP A 171 2.84 6.75 -6.94
C TRP A 171 3.95 6.24 -7.88
N GLY A 172 4.22 6.91 -9.01
CA GLY A 172 5.23 6.49 -9.98
C GLY A 172 4.94 5.12 -10.59
N ASP A 173 5.94 4.23 -10.60
CA ASP A 173 5.88 2.88 -11.16
C ASP A 173 5.52 1.80 -10.13
N VAL A 174 5.01 2.19 -8.97
CA VAL A 174 4.74 1.22 -7.91
C VAL A 174 3.57 0.32 -8.31
N ALA A 175 3.88 -0.95 -8.52
CA ALA A 175 2.89 -1.98 -8.79
C ALA A 175 2.11 -2.30 -7.52
N VAL A 176 0.80 -2.07 -7.56
CA VAL A 176 -0.11 -2.50 -6.49
C VAL A 176 -0.54 -3.93 -6.82
N GLU A 177 -0.15 -4.88 -5.98
CA GLU A 177 -0.62 -6.25 -6.11
C GLU A 177 -2.11 -6.33 -5.78
N ARG A 178 -2.84 -7.21 -6.46
CA ARG A 178 -4.26 -7.43 -6.17
C ARG A 178 -4.42 -7.89 -4.72
N CYS A 179 -5.17 -7.13 -3.92
CA CYS A 179 -5.65 -7.62 -2.63
C CYS A 179 -6.44 -8.92 -2.83
N VAL A 180 -6.06 -9.96 -2.10
CA VAL A 180 -6.89 -11.16 -1.97
C VAL A 180 -8.00 -10.78 -0.99
N ALA A 181 -9.16 -10.39 -1.51
CA ALA A 181 -10.30 -10.04 -0.69
C ALA A 181 -10.60 -11.19 0.30
N LYS A 182 -10.54 -10.92 1.60
CA LYS A 182 -11.21 -11.78 2.57
C LYS A 182 -12.69 -11.65 2.29
N ARG A 183 -13.32 -12.78 1.99
CA ARG A 183 -14.77 -12.89 1.88
C ARG A 183 -15.35 -12.46 3.22
N SER A 184 -16.07 -11.34 3.27
CA SER A 184 -16.97 -11.05 4.37
C SER A 184 -18.02 -12.17 4.38
N ASP A 185 -18.03 -12.98 5.43
CA ASP A 185 -19.07 -14.02 5.59
C ASP A 185 -20.44 -13.33 5.72
N PRO A 186 -21.49 -13.88 5.08
CA PRO A 186 -22.83 -13.29 5.04
C PRO A 186 -23.57 -13.32 6.38
#